data_AF-A0A3M1HZL9-F1
#
_entry.id   AF-A0A3M1HZL9-F1
#
_cell.length_a   1.000
_cell.length_b   1.000
_cell.length_c   1.000
_cell.angle_alpha   90.00
_cell.angle_beta   90.00
_cell.angle_gamma   90.00
#
_symmetry.space_group_name_H-M   'P 1'
#
loop_
_entity.id
_entity.type
_entity.pdbx_description
1 polymer ?
#
loop_
_entity_poly.entity_id
_entity_poly.type
_entity_poly.pdbx_seq_one_letter_code
_entity_poly.pdbx_strand_id
1 'polypeptide(L)'
;YMKEHNTLERAMELYKSLWENYPSAKVAPYALYRGWKILKRLSNFNNYYRKQKYLSQKAHEIQKRLETLYPRSKWAIELQKEGEKKKRKEKFAGSA
;
A
#
# COMPACT_ATOMS: atom_id res chain seq x y z
N TYR A 1 -13.02 -5.59 15.91
CA TYR A 1 -12.50 -4.35 15.31
C TYR A 1 -11.14 -3.91 15.87
N MET A 2 -10.95 -3.75 17.19
CA MET A 2 -9.65 -3.28 17.75
C MET A 2 -8.46 -4.24 17.58
N LYS A 3 -8.66 -5.56 17.71
CA LYS A 3 -7.56 -6.55 17.57
C LYS A 3 -6.95 -6.56 16.16
N GLU A 4 -7.76 -6.37 15.13
CA GLU A 4 -7.31 -6.37 13.74
C GLU A 4 -6.49 -5.13 13.40
N HIS A 5 -6.90 -3.96 13.90
CA HIS A 5 -6.14 -2.72 13.74
C HIS A 5 -4.73 -2.83 14.35
N ASN A 6 -4.61 -3.37 15.57
CA ASN A 6 -3.32 -3.55 16.24
C ASN A 6 -2.41 -4.54 15.48
N THR A 7 -2.97 -5.66 14.99
CA THR A 7 -2.22 -6.62 14.17
C THR A 7 -1.70 -5.98 12.87
N LEU A 8 -2.50 -5.11 12.25
CA LEU A 8 -2.10 -4.40 11.03
C LEU A 8 -1.00 -3.38 11.28
N GLU A 9 -1.07 -2.62 12.37
CA GLU A 9 0.00 -1.67 12.76
C GLU A 9 1.32 -2.40 13.03
N ARG A 10 1.28 -3.50 13.80
CA ARG A 10 2.48 -4.32 14.04
C ARG A 10 3.03 -4.95 12.76
N ALA A 11 2.16 -5.44 11.88
CA ALA A 11 2.58 -5.97 10.59
C ALA A 11 3.25 -4.89 9.74
N MET A 12 2.74 -3.66 9.75
CA MET A 12 3.32 -2.54 9.03
C MET A 12 4.74 -2.23 9.50
N GLU A 13 4.99 -2.24 10.82
CA GLU A 13 6.33 -2.02 11.37
C GLU A 13 7.33 -3.11 10.96
N LEU A 14 6.88 -4.37 10.96
CA LEU A 14 7.72 -5.49 10.51
C LEU A 14 8.09 -5.35 9.04
N TYR A 15 7.12 -5.09 8.15
CA TYR A 15 7.44 -4.88 6.74
C TYR A 15 8.32 -3.65 6.55
N LYS A 16 8.10 -2.59 7.32
CA LYS A 16 8.93 -1.37 7.29
C LYS A 16 10.39 -1.70 7.56
N SER A 17 10.66 -2.47 8.60
CA SER A 17 12.04 -2.89 8.91
C SER A 17 12.70 -3.68 7.77
N LEU A 18 11.93 -4.46 7.00
CA LEU A 18 12.47 -5.26 5.90
C LEU A 18 12.96 -4.39 4.73
N TRP A 19 12.19 -3.39 4.31
CA TRP A 19 12.61 -2.55 3.18
C TRP A 19 13.54 -1.39 3.58
N GLU A 20 13.57 -0.99 4.86
CA GLU A 20 14.50 0.03 5.36
C GLU A 20 15.88 -0.55 5.64
N ASN A 21 15.97 -1.71 6.28
CA ASN A 21 17.25 -2.33 6.63
C ASN A 21 17.80 -3.20 5.51
N TYR A 22 16.94 -3.79 4.69
CA TYR A 22 17.34 -4.72 3.62
C TYR A 22 16.76 -4.34 2.25
N PRO A 23 17.00 -3.13 1.74
CA PRO A 23 16.42 -2.67 0.48
C PRO A 23 16.83 -3.55 -0.72
N SER A 24 18.06 -4.06 -0.76
CA SER A 24 18.50 -4.93 -1.85
C SER A 24 17.92 -6.35 -1.80
N ALA A 25 17.28 -6.76 -0.69
CA ALA A 25 16.75 -8.10 -0.56
C ALA A 25 15.59 -8.33 -1.54
N LYS A 26 15.50 -9.54 -2.09
CA LYS A 26 14.39 -9.94 -2.99
C LYS A 26 13.01 -9.73 -2.36
N VAL A 27 12.95 -9.73 -1.03
CA VAL A 27 11.73 -9.51 -0.24
C VAL A 27 11.35 -8.04 -0.06
N ALA A 28 12.27 -7.09 -0.27
CA ALA A 28 12.00 -5.66 -0.11
C ALA A 28 10.83 -5.14 -0.97
N PRO A 29 10.74 -5.45 -2.29
CA PRO A 29 9.59 -5.04 -3.08
C PRO A 29 8.28 -5.70 -2.62
N TYR A 30 8.34 -6.94 -2.11
CA TYR A 30 7.18 -7.59 -1.51
C TYR A 30 6.73 -6.89 -0.23
N ALA A 31 7.68 -6.56 0.64
CA ALA A 31 7.42 -5.87 1.90
C ALA A 31 6.76 -4.51 1.64
N LEU A 32 7.27 -3.72 0.68
CA LEU A 32 6.66 -2.47 0.25
C LEU A 32 5.21 -2.67 -0.21
N TYR A 33 4.97 -3.66 -1.08
CA TYR A 33 3.62 -3.96 -1.56
C TYR A 33 2.65 -4.36 -0.44
N ARG A 34 3.11 -5.17 0.52
CA ARG A 34 2.30 -5.54 1.69
C ARG A 34 2.04 -4.33 2.60
N GLY A 35 3.05 -3.48 2.81
CA GLY A 35 2.89 -2.22 3.55
C GLY A 35 1.85 -1.32 2.91
N TRP A 36 1.86 -1.17 1.58
CA TRP A 36 0.83 -0.43 0.84
C TRP A 36 -0.58 -0.99 1.08
N LYS A 37 -0.76 -2.32 0.99
CA LYS A 37 -2.07 -2.96 1.25
C LYS A 37 -2.56 -2.73 2.67
N ILE A 38 -1.66 -2.83 3.65
CA ILE A 38 -1.96 -2.60 5.05
C ILE A 38 -2.38 -1.15 5.27
N LEU A 39 -1.66 -0.18 4.71
CA LEU A 39 -2.00 1.25 4.83
C LEU A 39 -3.37 1.57 4.23
N LYS A 40 -3.71 1.00 3.06
CA LYS A 40 -5.06 1.15 2.49
C LYS A 40 -6.13 0.55 3.38
N ARG A 41 -5.88 -0.63 3.96
CA ARG A 41 -6.82 -1.28 4.87
C ARG A 41 -7.00 -0.48 6.17
N LEU A 42 -5.91 0.03 6.74
CA LEU A 42 -5.94 0.92 7.90
C LEU A 42 -6.67 2.24 7.60
N SER A 43 -6.49 2.80 6.39
CA SER A 43 -7.22 3.98 5.96
C SER A 43 -8.72 3.71 5.90
N ASN A 44 -9.14 2.53 5.43
CA ASN A 44 -10.56 2.17 5.38
C ASN A 44 -11.18 1.91 6.77
N PHE A 45 -10.38 1.45 7.74
CA PHE A 45 -10.85 1.22 9.11
C PHE A 45 -10.96 2.50 9.94
N ASN A 46 -10.29 3.56 9.53
CA ASN A 46 -10.25 4.78 10.32
C ASN A 46 -11.37 5.72 9.93
N ASN A 47 -12.28 6.07 10.83
CA ASN A 47 -13.32 7.08 10.53
C ASN A 47 -12.81 8.53 10.65
N TYR A 48 -11.58 8.73 11.14
CA TYR A 48 -11.04 10.07 11.32
C TYR A 48 -10.35 10.57 10.05
N TYR A 49 -10.93 11.57 9.39
CA TYR A 49 -10.48 12.10 8.10
C TYR A 49 -8.98 12.41 8.06
N ARG A 50 -8.42 13.05 9.11
CA ARG A 50 -6.98 13.38 9.13
C ARG A 50 -6.10 12.13 9.11
N LYS A 51 -6.50 11.07 9.85
CA LYS A 51 -5.75 9.81 9.91
C LYS A 51 -5.91 9.02 8.60
N GLN A 52 -7.09 9.03 7.98
CA GLN A 52 -7.26 8.49 6.62
C GLN A 52 -6.35 9.18 5.60
N LYS A 53 -6.35 10.51 5.57
CA LYS A 53 -5.52 11.30 4.64
C LYS A 53 -4.05 10.98 4.82
N TYR A 54 -3.58 10.91 6.07
CA TYR A 54 -2.20 10.53 6.39
C TYR A 54 -1.84 9.12 5.91
N LEU A 55 -2.70 8.12 6.17
CA LEU A 55 -2.47 6.74 5.76
C LEU A 55 -2.48 6.59 4.23
N SER A 56 -3.39 7.29 3.56
CA SER A 56 -3.47 7.37 2.10
C SER A 56 -2.21 7.99 1.50
N GLN A 57 -1.71 9.09 2.08
CA GLN A 57 -0.48 9.73 1.66
C GLN A 57 0.73 8.79 1.81
N LYS A 58 0.86 8.10 2.95
CA LYS A 58 1.91 7.09 3.13
C LYS A 58 1.81 5.94 2.14
N ALA A 59 0.59 5.50 1.81
CA ALA A 59 0.41 4.47 0.79
C ALA A 59 0.95 4.97 -0.56
N HIS A 60 0.65 6.22 -0.93
CA HIS A 60 1.17 6.84 -2.15
C HIS A 60 2.71 6.93 -2.17
N GLU A 61 3.33 7.26 -1.04
CA GLU A 61 4.79 7.28 -0.90
C GLU A 61 5.42 5.90 -1.11
N ILE A 62 4.83 4.86 -0.52
CA ILE A 62 5.27 3.47 -0.72
C ILE A 62 5.09 3.02 -2.16
N GLN A 63 3.97 3.41 -2.79
CA GLN A 63 3.72 3.16 -4.20
C GLN A 63 4.85 3.75 -5.06
N LYS A 64 5.11 5.06 -4.91
CA LYS A 64 6.18 5.73 -5.64
C LYS A 64 7.53 5.06 -5.39
N ARG A 65 7.83 4.72 -4.13
CA ARG A 65 9.09 4.06 -3.77
C ARG A 65 9.23 2.69 -4.43
N LEU A 66 8.17 1.89 -4.47
CA LEU A 66 8.15 0.59 -5.15
C LEU A 66 8.39 0.73 -6.66
N GLU A 67 7.73 1.71 -7.28
CA GLU A 67 7.86 2.00 -8.72
C GLU A 67 9.25 2.55 -9.07
N THR A 68 9.85 3.40 -8.22
CA THR A 68 11.18 3.98 -8.45
C THR A 68 12.30 2.99 -8.21
N LEU A 69 12.26 2.24 -7.10
CA LEU A 69 13.36 1.35 -6.70
C LEU A 69 13.26 -0.04 -7.36
N TYR A 70 12.04 -0.52 -7.63
CA TYR A 70 11.82 -1.87 -8.17
C TYR A 70 10.81 -1.88 -9.33
N PRO A 71 11.03 -1.06 -10.39
CA PRO A 71 10.06 -0.87 -11.49
C PRO A 71 9.69 -2.17 -12.21
N ARG A 72 10.63 -3.13 -12.29
CA ARG A 72 10.44 -4.42 -12.96
C ARG A 72 10.01 -5.54 -12.02
N SER A 73 9.81 -5.25 -10.73
CA SER A 73 9.34 -6.27 -9.79
C SER A 73 7.91 -6.68 -10.10
N LYS A 74 7.58 -7.96 -9.87
CA LYS A 74 6.21 -8.47 -9.96
C LYS A 74 5.22 -7.58 -9.21
N TRP A 75 5.65 -7.06 -8.05
CA TRP A 75 4.82 -6.26 -7.16
C TRP A 75 4.57 -4.85 -7.66
N ALA A 76 5.54 -4.19 -8.31
CA ALA A 76 5.31 -2.91 -8.98
C ALA A 76 4.30 -3.04 -10.11
N ILE A 77 4.43 -4.10 -10.92
CA ILE A 77 3.50 -4.40 -12.02
C ILE A 77 2.08 -4.68 -11.49
N GLU A 78 1.97 -5.46 -10.40
CA GLU A 78 0.68 -5.77 -9.77
C GLU A 78 0.00 -4.51 -9.20
N LEU A 79 0.79 -3.60 -8.61
CA LEU A 79 0.30 -2.33 -8.09
C LEU A 79 -0.25 -1.42 -9.19
N GLN A 80 0.45 -1.33 -10.32
CA GLN A 80 -0.03 -0.59 -11.50
C GLN A 80 -1.36 -1.16 -12.01
N LYS A 81 -1.47 -2.49 -12.11
CA LYS A 81 -2.72 -3.17 -12.50
C LYS A 81 -3.87 -2.89 -11.53
N GLU A 82 -3.60 -2.84 -10.22
CA GLU A 82 -4.63 -2.46 -9.23
C GLU A 82 -5.10 -1.00 -9.42
N GLY A 83 -4.18 -0.08 -9.73
CA GLY A 83 -4.51 1.31 -10.05
C GLY A 83 -5.38 1.45 -11.30
N GLU A 84 -5.07 0.68 -12.36
CA GLU A 84 -5.85 0.68 -13.60
C GLU A 84 -7.26 0.10 -13.42
N LYS A 85 -7.40 -0.98 -12.66
CA LYS A 85 -8.71 -1.57 -12.34
C LYS A 85 -9.64 -0.57 -11.66
N LYS A 86 -9.10 0.28 -10.78
CA LYS A 86 -9.89 1.32 -10.10
C LYS A 86 -10.38 2.39 -11.10
N LYS A 87 -9.49 2.88 -11.96
CA LYS A 87 -9.85 3.86 -13.02
C LYS A 87 -10.91 3.32 -13.99
N ARG A 88 -10.83 2.04 -14.36
CA ARG A 88 -11.85 1.40 -15.21
C ARG A 88 -13.22 1.37 -14.52
N LYS A 89 -13.29 0.96 -13.24
CA LYS A 89 -14.55 0.93 -12.49
C LYS A 89 -15.19 2.32 -12.36
N GLU A 90 -14.40 3.38 -12.17
CA GLU A 90 -14.90 4.76 -12.12
C GLU A 90 -15.46 5.22 -13.47
N LYS A 91 -14.84 4.84 -14.59
CA LYS A 91 -15.37 5.13 -15.94
C LYS A 91 -16.70 4.43 -16.24
N PHE A 92 -16.90 3.20 -15.74
CA PHE A 92 -18.15 2.46 -15.94
C PHE A 92 -19.27 2.90 -14.98
N ALA A 93 -18.95 3.40 -13.79
CA ALA A 93 -19.94 3.89 -12.81
C ALA A 93 -20.49 5.28 -13.13
N GLY A 94 -19.78 6.10 -13.93
CA GLY A 94 -20.26 7.41 -14.39
C GLY A 94 -21.04 7.40 -15.71
N SER A 95 -21.28 6.22 -16.29
CA SER A 95 -21.97 6.04 -17.58
C SER A 95 -23.34 5.34 -17.43
N ALA A 96 -23.92 5.32 -16.23
CA ALA A 96 -25.21 4.69 -15.93
C ALA A 96 -26.22 5.72 -15.41
#